data_AF-A0A1I7UB54-F1
#
_entry.id   AF-A0A1I7UB54-F1
#
_cell.length_a   1.000
_cell.length_b   1.000
_cell.length_c   1.000
_cell.angle_alpha   90.00
_cell.angle_beta   90.00
_cell.angle_gamma   90.00
#
_symmetry.space_group_name_H-M   'P 1'
#
loop_
_entity.id
_entity.type
_entity.pdbx_description
1 polymer ?
#
loop_
_entity_poly.entity_id
_entity_poly.type
_entity_poly.pdbx_seq_one_letter_code
_entity_poly.pdbx_strand_id
1 'polypeptide(L)'
;MVLLTGQAWMGLTEFVEIVSTCFSIPINCFLLYCILTKSGRGIGFYKYLMAWFSIQSIFFTLIASFTHMCFHTIGGTFMMFTPRNHYHLPSWAIWVLLGTCCISVGYVLLILSAQFLFRYFAMIE
;
A
#
# COMPACT_ATOMS: atom_id res chain seq x y z
N MET A 1 30.63 -7.22 -7.78
CA MET A 1 29.37 -7.29 -7.01
C MET A 1 28.61 -8.51 -7.49
N VAL A 2 28.64 -9.59 -6.72
CA VAL A 2 27.88 -10.81 -7.04
C VAL A 2 26.41 -10.44 -6.89
N LEU A 3 25.73 -10.20 -8.03
CA LEU A 3 24.27 -10.13 -8.05
C LEU A 3 23.78 -11.40 -7.36
N LEU A 4 23.04 -11.25 -6.25
CA LEU A 4 22.27 -12.34 -5.67
C LEU A 4 21.61 -13.11 -6.82
N THR A 5 21.85 -14.41 -6.90
CA THR A 5 21.19 -15.30 -7.85
C THR A 5 19.68 -15.01 -7.82
N GLY A 6 19.03 -14.90 -8.99
CA GLY A 6 17.63 -14.44 -9.07
C GLY A 6 16.66 -15.18 -8.13
N GLN A 7 16.95 -16.45 -7.84
CA GLN A 7 16.24 -17.29 -6.87
C GLN A 7 16.33 -16.76 -5.42
N ALA A 8 17.52 -16.34 -4.97
CA ALA A 8 17.72 -15.78 -3.63
C ALA A 8 17.06 -14.39 -3.50
N TRP A 9 17.06 -13.59 -4.57
CA TRP A 9 16.34 -12.32 -4.62
C TRP A 9 14.83 -12.52 -4.46
N MET A 10 14.25 -13.47 -5.20
CA MET A 10 12.82 -13.77 -5.12
C MET A 10 12.40 -14.26 -3.73
N GLY A 11 13.19 -15.15 -3.11
CA GLY A 11 12.93 -15.61 -1.75
C GLY A 11 13.03 -14.50 -0.71
N LEU A 12 13.99 -13.58 -0.85
CA LEU A 12 14.12 -12.42 0.04
C LEU A 12 12.92 -11.48 -0.08
N THR A 13 12.48 -11.18 -1.30
CA THR A 13 11.31 -10.32 -1.52
C THR A 13 10.03 -10.93 -0.95
N GLU A 14 9.84 -12.24 -1.08
CA GLU A 14 8.69 -12.95 -0.51
C GLU A 14 8.70 -12.89 1.02
N PHE A 15 9.87 -13.11 1.65
CA PHE A 15 10.00 -12.98 3.10
C PHE A 15 9.70 -11.56 3.59
N VAL A 16 10.24 -10.55 2.91
CA VAL A 16 9.99 -9.14 3.23
C VAL A 16 8.52 -8.78 3.05
N GLU A 17 7.86 -9.29 2.01
CA GLU A 17 6.43 -9.08 1.77
C GLU A 17 5.58 -9.67 2.90
N ILE A 18 5.85 -10.91 3.32
CA ILE A 18 5.13 -11.56 4.43
C ILE A 18 5.29 -10.78 5.73
N VAL A 19 6.52 -10.38 6.06
CA VAL A 19 6.79 -9.58 7.27
C VAL A 19 6.10 -8.23 7.17
N SER A 20 6.20 -7.55 6.03
CA SER A 20 5.57 -6.24 5.80
C SER A 20 4.05 -6.30 5.93
N THR A 21 3.40 -7.33 5.37
CA THR A 21 1.96 -7.55 5.51
C THR A 21 1.57 -7.78 6.96
N CYS A 22 2.33 -8.62 7.67
CA CYS A 22 2.08 -8.93 9.08
C CYS A 22 2.14 -7.69 9.97
N PHE A 23 3.03 -6.74 9.67
CA PHE A 23 3.11 -5.46 10.40
C PHE A 23 2.11 -4.42 9.88
N SER A 24 1.87 -4.35 8.58
CA SER A 24 1.02 -3.32 7.96
C SER A 24 -0.44 -3.41 8.40
N ILE A 25 -0.99 -4.62 8.52
CA ILE A 25 -2.39 -4.82 8.96
C ILE A 25 -2.62 -4.27 10.38
N PRO A 26 -1.89 -4.69 11.43
CA PRO A 26 -2.11 -4.19 12.78
C PRO A 26 -1.77 -2.70 12.91
N ILE A 27 -0.75 -2.19 12.20
CA ILE A 27 -0.41 -0.76 12.22
C ILE A 27 -1.54 0.07 11.64
N ASN A 28 -2.09 -0.30 10.47
CA ASN A 28 -3.19 0.45 9.87
C ASN A 28 -4.49 0.31 10.67
N CYS A 29 -4.78 -0.86 11.26
CA CYS A 29 -5.90 -1.02 12.19
C CYS A 29 -5.74 -0.15 13.43
N PHE A 30 -4.53 -0.07 14.01
CA PHE A 30 -4.23 0.80 15.13
C PHE A 30 -4.34 2.28 14.75
N LEU A 31 -3.91 2.66 13.55
CA LEU A 31 -4.07 4.01 13.01
C LEU A 31 -5.56 4.38 12.92
N LEU A 32 -6.37 3.49 12.35
CA LEU A 32 -7.82 3.67 12.25
C LEU A 32 -8.47 3.81 13.63
N TYR A 33 -8.06 2.96 14.59
CA TYR A 33 -8.53 3.04 15.97
C TYR A 33 -8.16 4.37 16.64
N CYS A 34 -6.92 4.84 16.48
CA CYS A 34 -6.47 6.13 16.98
C CYS A 34 -7.23 7.31 16.34
N ILE A 35 -7.53 7.24 15.04
CA ILE A 35 -8.32 8.24 14.34
C ILE A 35 -9.74 8.29 14.90
N LEU A 36 -10.38 7.13 15.09
CA LEU A 36 -11.74 7.08 15.63
C LEU A 36 -11.81 7.57 17.07
N THR A 37 -10.91 7.07 17.93
CA THR A 37 -10.98 7.24 19.39
C THR A 37 -10.38 8.56 19.87
N LYS A 38 -9.31 9.07 19.22
CA LYS A 38 -8.52 10.21 19.72
C LYS A 38 -8.57 11.47 18.86
N SER A 39 -9.20 11.45 17.69
CA SER A 39 -9.32 12.64 16.84
C SER A 39 -10.37 13.60 17.41
N GLY A 40 -9.89 14.69 18.02
CA GLY A 40 -10.71 15.76 18.61
C GLY A 40 -11.50 16.58 17.57
N ARG A 41 -12.57 17.24 18.03
CA ARG A 41 -13.55 17.97 17.20
C ARG A 41 -12.99 19.08 16.30
N GLY A 42 -11.74 19.53 16.50
CA GLY A 42 -11.10 20.56 15.67
C GLY A 42 -10.58 20.08 14.31
N ILE A 43 -10.45 18.77 14.09
CA ILE A 43 -9.85 18.16 12.88
C ILE A 43 -10.93 17.64 11.93
N GLY A 44 -12.11 18.28 11.90
CA GLY A 44 -13.35 17.72 11.33
C GLY A 44 -13.19 17.05 9.97
N PHE A 45 -12.74 17.78 8.94
CA PHE A 45 -12.63 17.24 7.57
C PHE A 45 -11.33 16.43 7.33
N TYR A 46 -10.23 16.83 7.97
CA TYR A 46 -8.92 16.17 7.84
C TYR A 46 -8.91 14.75 8.44
N LYS A 47 -9.75 14.50 9.45
CA LYS A 47 -9.97 13.16 10.04
C LYS A 47 -10.46 12.15 9.00
N TYR A 48 -11.38 12.55 8.12
CA TYR A 48 -11.90 11.66 7.08
C TYR A 48 -10.82 11.32 6.05
N LEU A 49 -9.94 12.27 5.71
CA LEU A 49 -8.82 12.01 4.80
C LEU A 49 -7.83 10.98 5.37
N MET A 50 -7.49 11.10 6.66
CA MET A 50 -6.64 10.12 7.36
C MET A 50 -7.30 8.74 7.48
N ALA A 51 -8.59 8.70 7.76
CA ALA A 51 -9.35 7.45 7.82
C ALA A 51 -9.34 6.77 6.45
N TRP A 52 -9.56 7.54 5.38
CA TRP A 52 -9.56 7.04 4.01
C TRP A 52 -8.21 6.50 3.57
N PHE A 53 -7.11 7.19 3.95
CA PHE A 53 -5.75 6.69 3.76
C PHE A 53 -5.53 5.32 4.42
N SER A 54 -5.98 5.17 5.67
CA SER A 54 -5.79 3.94 6.44
C SER A 54 -6.59 2.77 5.83
N ILE A 55 -7.84 3.03 5.44
CA ILE A 55 -8.69 2.04 4.75
C ILE A 55 -8.05 1.61 3.43
N GLN A 56 -7.53 2.57 2.66
CA GLN A 56 -6.92 2.27 1.38
C GLN A 56 -5.60 1.52 1.52
N SER A 57 -4.82 1.80 2.57
CA SER A 57 -3.61 1.04 2.90
C SER A 57 -3.91 -0.41 3.27
N ILE A 58 -4.98 -0.67 4.03
CA ILE A 58 -5.44 -2.04 4.34
C ILE A 58 -5.86 -2.75 3.06
N PHE A 59 -6.67 -2.09 2.21
CA PHE A 59 -7.13 -2.65 0.95
C PHE A 59 -5.98 -3.02 0.01
N PHE A 60 -5.00 -2.11 -0.14
CA PHE A 60 -3.79 -2.36 -0.92
C PHE A 60 -2.98 -3.54 -0.37
N THR A 61 -2.78 -3.59 0.95
CA THR A 61 -2.01 -4.67 1.60
C THR A 61 -2.68 -6.02 1.39
N LEU A 62 -4.01 -6.07 1.45
CA LEU A 62 -4.78 -7.30 1.17
C LEU A 62 -4.58 -7.75 -0.28
N ILE A 63 -4.74 -6.84 -1.25
CA ILE A 63 -4.56 -7.16 -2.68
C ILE A 63 -3.14 -7.64 -2.94
N ALA A 64 -2.13 -6.93 -2.44
CA ALA A 64 -0.74 -7.31 -2.60
C ALA A 64 -0.49 -8.73 -2.06
N SER A 65 -0.98 -9.01 -0.85
CA SER A 65 -0.83 -10.33 -0.20
C SER A 65 -1.55 -11.45 -0.93
N PHE A 66 -2.76 -11.20 -1.47
CA PHE A 66 -3.50 -12.21 -2.24
C PHE A 66 -2.79 -12.58 -3.54
N THR A 67 -2.10 -11.62 -4.14
CA THR A 67 -1.49 -11.78 -5.47
C THR A 67 0.02 -12.00 -5.40
N HIS A 68 0.61 -12.05 -4.20
CA HIS A 68 2.06 -12.10 -3.95
C HIS A 68 2.81 -11.16 -4.90
N MET A 69 2.40 -9.88 -4.90
CA MET A 69 2.88 -8.91 -5.88
C MET A 69 4.28 -8.45 -5.52
N CYS A 70 5.23 -8.81 -6.37
CA CYS A 70 6.60 -8.33 -6.24
C CYS A 70 6.75 -7.01 -7.01
N PHE A 71 7.19 -5.98 -6.28
CA PHE A 71 7.53 -4.68 -6.85
C PHE A 71 9.03 -4.65 -7.11
N HIS A 72 9.42 -4.40 -8.36
CA HIS A 72 10.81 -4.22 -8.72
C HIS A 72 10.99 -2.87 -9.39
N THR A 73 11.78 -2.02 -8.76
CA THR A 73 12.10 -0.69 -9.26
C THR A 73 13.48 -0.73 -9.86
N ILE A 74 13.58 -0.56 -11.18
CA ILE A 74 14.86 -0.43 -11.87
C ILE A 74 14.95 1.02 -12.37
N GLY A 75 15.84 1.81 -11.77
CA GLY A 75 15.96 3.24 -12.07
C GLY A 75 14.69 4.01 -11.71
N GLY A 76 14.09 4.70 -12.69
CA GLY A 76 12.84 5.46 -12.52
C GLY A 76 11.55 4.71 -12.86
N THR A 77 11.65 3.43 -13.23
CA THR A 77 10.49 2.62 -13.65
C THR A 77 10.06 1.66 -12.54
N PHE A 78 8.78 1.67 -12.22
CA PHE A 78 8.14 0.70 -11.32
C PHE A 78 7.56 -0.45 -12.13
N MET A 79 8.07 -1.67 -11.92
CA MET A 79 7.52 -2.89 -12.51
C MET A 79 6.84 -3.73 -11.42
N MET A 80 5.65 -4.22 -11.72
CA MET A 80 4.90 -5.12 -10.83
C MET A 80 4.71 -6.44 -11.54
N PHE A 81 5.03 -7.54 -10.86
CA PHE A 81 4.82 -8.89 -11.38
C PHE A 81 4.38 -9.84 -10.28
N THR A 82 3.61 -10.84 -10.68
CA THR A 82 3.19 -11.95 -9.82
C THR A 82 4.06 -13.16 -10.14
N PRO A 83 5.09 -13.48 -9.32
CA PRO A 83 6.04 -14.56 -9.57
C PRO A 83 5.44 -15.95 -9.40
N ARG A 84 4.42 -16.12 -8.54
CA ARG A 84 3.78 -17.42 -8.30
C ARG A 84 2.29 -17.27 -8.01
N ASN A 85 1.46 -17.91 -8.84
CA ASN A 85 0.02 -17.92 -8.68
C ASN A 85 -0.41 -19.09 -7.78
N HIS A 86 -0.29 -18.92 -6.45
CA HIS A 86 -0.60 -19.97 -5.48
C HIS A 86 -2.08 -20.41 -5.52
N TYR A 87 -2.97 -19.50 -5.92
CA TYR A 87 -4.42 -19.72 -5.98
C TYR A 87 -4.93 -20.22 -7.34
N HIS A 88 -4.04 -20.49 -8.32
CA HIS A 88 -4.44 -20.83 -9.70
C HIS A 88 -5.52 -19.88 -10.27
N LEU A 89 -5.40 -18.59 -9.97
CA LEU A 89 -6.30 -17.56 -10.48
C LEU A 89 -6.26 -17.55 -12.02
N PRO A 90 -7.42 -17.35 -12.68
CA PRO A 90 -7.46 -17.20 -14.12
C PRO A 90 -6.74 -15.91 -14.55
N SER A 91 -6.16 -15.91 -15.76
CA SER A 91 -5.31 -14.81 -16.24
C SER A 91 -5.98 -13.43 -16.14
N TRP A 92 -7.29 -13.34 -16.41
CA TRP A 92 -8.04 -12.07 -16.32
C TRP A 92 -8.08 -11.53 -14.88
N ALA A 93 -8.15 -12.39 -13.87
CA ALA A 93 -8.18 -11.97 -12.47
C ALA A 93 -6.84 -11.35 -12.05
N ILE A 94 -5.73 -11.90 -12.54
CA ILE A 94 -4.38 -11.34 -12.29
C ILE A 94 -4.27 -9.94 -12.90
N TRP A 95 -4.76 -9.74 -14.13
CA TRP A 95 -4.78 -8.42 -14.77
C TRP A 95 -5.63 -7.40 -14.00
N VAL A 96 -6.81 -7.82 -13.53
CA VAL A 96 -7.69 -6.96 -12.72
C VAL A 96 -7.01 -6.59 -11.40
N LEU A 97 -6.38 -7.55 -10.71
CA LEU A 97 -5.66 -7.31 -9.46
C LEU A 97 -4.49 -6.35 -9.68
N LEU A 98 -3.70 -6.54 -10.75
CA LEU A 98 -2.58 -5.68 -11.09
C LEU A 98 -3.02 -4.25 -11.44
N GLY A 99 -4.10 -4.11 -12.20
CA GLY A 99 -4.72 -2.82 -12.49
C GLY A 99 -5.22 -2.13 -11.22
N THR A 100 -5.90 -2.87 -10.33
CA THR A 100 -6.38 -2.35 -9.04
C THR A 100 -5.23 -1.91 -8.14
N CYS A 101 -4.13 -2.65 -8.14
CA CYS A 101 -2.91 -2.32 -7.42
C CYS A 101 -2.28 -1.00 -7.94
N CYS A 102 -2.22 -0.82 -9.25
CA CYS A 102 -1.74 0.43 -9.86
C CYS A 102 -2.63 1.63 -9.50
N ILE A 103 -3.95 1.47 -9.60
CA ILE A 103 -4.92 2.52 -9.25
C ILE A 103 -4.79 2.91 -7.77
N SER A 104 -4.66 1.92 -6.88
CA SER A 104 -4.52 2.18 -5.44
C SER A 104 -3.24 2.93 -5.09
N VAL A 105 -2.11 2.63 -5.74
CA VAL A 105 -0.86 3.43 -5.61
C VAL A 105 -1.10 4.89 -6.02
N GLY A 106 -1.75 5.12 -7.16
CA GLY A 106 -2.11 6.48 -7.59
C GLY A 106 -3.01 7.20 -6.59
N TYR A 107 -3.99 6.48 -6.03
CA TYR A 107 -4.92 7.01 -5.05
C TYR A 107 -4.22 7.39 -3.72
N VAL A 108 -3.25 6.59 -3.28
CA VAL A 108 -2.43 6.88 -2.10
C VAL A 108 -1.61 8.16 -2.32
N LEU A 109 -1.00 8.34 -3.49
CA LEU A 109 -0.27 9.57 -3.84
C LEU A 109 -1.18 10.80 -3.86
N LEU A 110 -2.41 10.67 -4.37
CA LEU A 110 -3.40 11.75 -4.35
C LEU A 110 -3.85 12.12 -2.93
N ILE A 111 -4.06 11.14 -2.05
CA ILE A 111 -4.40 11.43 -0.66
C ILE A 111 -3.23 12.11 0.06
N LEU A 112 -2.00 11.65 -0.17
CA LEU A 112 -0.80 12.26 0.40
C LEU A 112 -0.64 13.72 -0.05
N SER A 113 -0.82 14.01 -1.34
CA SER A 113 -0.75 15.38 -1.85
C SER A 113 -1.85 16.27 -1.25
N ALA A 114 -3.07 15.74 -1.12
CA ALA A 114 -4.15 16.44 -0.44
C ALA A 114 -3.83 16.72 1.04
N GLN A 115 -3.19 15.78 1.75
CA GLN A 115 -2.76 16.03 3.13
C GLN A 115 -1.72 17.15 3.25
N PHE A 116 -0.78 17.24 2.30
CA PHE A 116 0.17 18.36 2.25
C PHE A 116 -0.55 19.69 2.04
N LEU A 117 -1.53 19.74 1.11
CA LEU A 117 -2.35 20.93 0.89
C LEU A 117 -3.11 21.34 2.16
N PHE A 118 -3.78 20.40 2.83
CA PHE A 118 -4.50 20.68 4.08
C PHE A 118 -3.59 21.23 5.18
N ARG A 119 -2.36 20.68 5.33
CA ARG A 119 -1.38 21.21 6.29
C ARG A 119 -0.87 22.59 5.90
N TYR A 120 -0.71 22.86 4.61
CA TYR A 120 -0.30 24.17 4.14
C TYR A 120 -1.35 25.24 4.46
N PHE A 121 -2.64 24.97 4.18
CA PHE A 121 -3.72 25.89 4.54
C PHE A 121 -3.83 26.11 6.06
N ALA A 122 -3.66 25.07 6.87
CA ALA A 122 -3.71 25.18 8.32
C ALA A 122 -2.53 25.94 8.96
N MET A 123 -1.41 26.15 8.23
CA MET A 123 -0.29 26.99 8.69
C MET A 123 -0.42 28.46 8.29
N ILE A 124 -1.36 28.79 7.39
CA ILE A 124 -1.57 30.15 6.88
C ILE A 124 -2.61 30.92 7.71
N GLU A 125 -3.50 30.21 8.40
CA GLU A 125 -4.47 30.73 9.36
C GLU A 125 -3.86 30.89 10.76
#